data_AF-A0A160IR94-F1
#
_entry.id   AF-A0A160IR94-F1
#
_cell.length_a   1.000
_cell.length_b   1.000
_cell.length_c   1.000
_cell.angle_alpha   90.00
_cell.angle_beta   90.00
_cell.angle_gamma   90.00
#
_symmetry.space_group_name_H-M   'P 1'
#
loop_
_entity.id
_entity.type
_entity.pdbx_description
1 polymer ?
#
loop_
_entity_poly.entity_id
_entity_poly.type
_entity_poly.pdbx_seq_one_letter_code
_entity_poly.pdbx_strand_id
1 'polypeptide(L)'
;MKDFFNSNDADKKKKGMGFTIISGDSTDGHGGYGVGSLTLDHVTPVIVDVEESVAYIDMGAMHARSDVEKRIKFTPNREDTPNPRLYWLVWVTINRKAEGPFYFGLTACEMQVDVEARRGYKSLPEHVNRMDKSMKGKVIVEDMDQNARRVLGNFLKEHDEAMWNRSSDEIKSLVE
;
A
#
# COMPACT_ATOMS: atom_id res chain seq x y z
N MET A 1 -36.14 -33.37 -12.56
CA MET A 1 -36.72 -33.03 -11.24
C MET A 1 -35.56 -32.83 -10.27
N LYS A 2 -35.47 -31.63 -9.69
CA LYS A 2 -34.70 -31.22 -8.51
C LYS A 2 -33.17 -31.10 -8.62
N ASP A 3 -32.77 -29.84 -8.84
CA ASP A 3 -31.86 -29.04 -8.00
C ASP A 3 -30.44 -29.54 -7.71
N PHE A 4 -29.45 -28.95 -8.40
CA PHE A 4 -28.12 -28.69 -7.85
C PHE A 4 -27.56 -27.36 -8.38
N PHE A 5 -28.31 -26.27 -8.14
CA PHE A 5 -27.70 -24.95 -8.01
C PHE A 5 -27.09 -24.86 -6.61
N ASN A 6 -25.77 -24.86 -6.52
CA ASN A 6 -25.09 -24.18 -5.42
C ASN A 6 -23.76 -23.64 -5.94
N SER A 7 -23.82 -22.47 -6.56
CA SER A 7 -22.65 -21.69 -6.92
C SER A 7 -21.97 -21.22 -5.63
N ASN A 8 -20.78 -21.74 -5.37
CA ASN A 8 -19.86 -21.17 -4.39
C ASN A 8 -19.28 -19.86 -4.96
N ASP A 9 -20.07 -18.79 -4.91
CA ASP A 9 -19.65 -17.41 -5.22
C ASP A 9 -18.92 -16.73 -4.04
N ALA A 10 -18.37 -17.50 -3.10
CA ALA A 10 -17.64 -16.99 -1.93
C ALA A 10 -16.11 -16.87 -2.15
N ASP A 11 -15.54 -17.58 -3.14
CA ASP A 11 -14.08 -17.69 -3.30
C ASP A 11 -13.43 -16.57 -4.15
N LYS A 12 -14.21 -15.65 -4.72
CA LYS A 12 -13.68 -14.51 -5.50
C LYS A 12 -13.28 -13.28 -4.68
N LYS A 13 -13.50 -13.27 -3.35
CA LYS A 13 -13.23 -12.10 -2.49
C LYS A 13 -11.86 -12.07 -1.77
N LYS A 14 -10.99 -13.07 -1.96
CA LYS A 14 -9.66 -13.14 -1.30
C LYS A 14 -8.46 -12.96 -2.23
N LYS A 15 -8.57 -12.12 -3.27
CA LYS A 15 -7.37 -11.70 -4.00
C LYS A 15 -6.75 -10.49 -3.31
N GLY A 16 -5.63 -10.71 -2.59
CA GLY A 16 -4.64 -9.64 -2.37
C GLY A 16 -4.33 -9.20 -0.94
N MET A 17 -4.48 -10.02 0.11
CA MET A 17 -4.01 -9.65 1.48
C MET A 17 -2.59 -10.16 1.80
N GLY A 18 -1.71 -10.32 0.82
CA GLY A 18 -0.35 -10.82 1.08
C GLY A 18 0.66 -9.69 1.08
N PHE A 19 1.10 -9.22 2.25
CA PHE A 19 2.35 -8.46 2.34
C PHE A 19 3.54 -9.38 2.07
N THR A 20 4.57 -8.89 1.38
CA THR A 20 5.83 -9.63 1.20
C THR A 20 6.59 -9.66 2.53
N ILE A 21 6.59 -10.82 3.19
CA ILE A 21 7.36 -11.05 4.44
C ILE A 21 8.60 -11.86 4.07
N ILE A 22 9.77 -11.24 4.01
CA ILE A 22 11.03 -11.96 3.79
C ILE A 22 11.50 -12.59 5.11
N SER A 23 11.73 -13.90 5.09
CA SER A 23 12.44 -14.63 6.15
C SER A 23 13.90 -14.21 6.11
N GLY A 24 14.37 -13.55 7.17
CA GLY A 24 15.78 -13.21 7.32
C GLY A 24 16.59 -14.48 7.53
N ASP A 25 17.27 -14.92 6.47
CA ASP A 25 18.46 -15.75 6.64
C ASP A 25 19.53 -15.27 5.65
N SER A 26 20.46 -14.48 6.18
CA SER A 26 21.65 -13.99 5.48
C SER A 26 22.79 -13.82 6.48
N THR A 27 22.97 -14.82 7.34
CA THR A 27 24.15 -14.91 8.23
C THR A 27 25.10 -16.06 7.89
N ASP A 28 24.96 -16.69 6.72
CA ASP A 28 25.98 -17.64 6.24
C ASP A 28 26.99 -16.96 5.30
N GLY A 29 28.09 -16.53 5.92
CA GLY A 29 29.42 -16.69 5.35
C GLY A 29 29.76 -15.85 4.13
N HIS A 30 29.98 -14.55 4.32
CA HIS A 30 31.13 -13.77 3.82
C HIS A 30 30.86 -12.29 4.17
N GLY A 31 31.81 -11.63 4.83
CA GLY A 31 31.71 -10.22 5.20
C GLY A 31 31.66 -9.30 3.97
N GLY A 32 30.45 -9.09 3.43
CA GLY A 32 30.15 -8.23 2.30
C GLY A 32 29.08 -7.22 2.66
N TYR A 33 29.30 -5.97 2.26
CA TYR A 33 28.39 -4.82 2.36
C TYR A 33 26.90 -5.20 2.26
N GLY A 34 26.08 -4.86 3.27
CA GLY A 34 24.62 -4.91 3.14
C GLY A 34 23.82 -5.54 4.28
N VAL A 35 24.46 -5.99 5.37
CA VAL A 35 23.74 -6.49 6.57
C VAL A 35 22.90 -5.34 7.16
N GLY A 36 21.59 -5.34 6.91
CA GLY A 36 20.65 -4.30 7.35
C GLY A 36 20.09 -3.37 6.25
N SER A 37 20.41 -3.61 4.98
CA SER A 37 19.83 -2.84 3.85
C SER A 37 18.41 -3.33 3.53
N LEU A 38 17.39 -2.51 3.82
CA LEU A 38 16.02 -2.75 3.33
C LEU A 38 16.01 -2.66 1.80
N THR A 39 15.57 -3.72 1.13
CA THR A 39 15.38 -3.76 -0.33
C THR A 39 13.92 -3.46 -0.70
N LEU A 40 13.65 -3.25 -1.99
CA LEU A 40 12.29 -3.00 -2.49
C LEU A 40 11.30 -4.12 -2.13
N ASP A 41 11.79 -5.32 -1.88
CA ASP A 41 10.98 -6.48 -1.50
C ASP A 41 10.27 -6.31 -0.15
N HIS A 42 10.72 -5.35 0.66
CA HIS A 42 10.10 -4.99 1.95
C HIS A 42 8.99 -3.95 1.81
N VAL A 43 8.79 -3.39 0.62
CA VAL A 43 7.82 -2.34 0.35
C VAL A 43 6.64 -2.93 -0.40
N THR A 44 5.45 -2.69 0.12
CA THR A 44 4.20 -3.11 -0.51
C THR A 44 3.33 -1.89 -0.77
N PRO A 45 2.90 -1.67 -2.02
CA PRO A 45 1.91 -0.66 -2.35
C PRO A 45 0.51 -1.07 -1.87
N VAL A 46 -0.13 -0.18 -1.12
CA VAL A 46 -1.54 -0.28 -0.74
C VAL A 46 -2.28 0.87 -1.41
N ILE A 47 -3.34 0.57 -2.16
CA ILE A 47 -4.25 1.57 -2.69
C ILE A 47 -5.37 1.77 -1.67
N VAL A 48 -5.66 3.02 -1.34
CA VAL A 48 -6.85 3.43 -0.58
C VAL A 48 -7.78 4.18 -1.53
N ASP A 49 -8.97 3.64 -1.72
CA ASP A 49 -10.06 4.28 -2.45
C ASP A 49 -10.91 5.07 -1.45
N VAL A 50 -10.88 6.40 -1.58
CA VAL A 50 -11.55 7.30 -0.64
C VAL A 50 -13.07 7.21 -0.77
N GLU A 51 -13.57 7.00 -1.99
CA GLU A 51 -15.01 6.97 -2.28
C GLU A 51 -15.65 5.69 -1.74
N GLU A 52 -15.01 4.54 -1.98
CA GLU A 52 -15.52 3.24 -1.51
C GLU A 52 -15.13 2.94 -0.05
N SER A 53 -14.23 3.74 0.53
CA SER A 53 -13.66 3.50 1.85
C SER A 53 -13.04 2.10 1.99
N VAL A 54 -12.32 1.65 0.96
CA VAL A 54 -11.61 0.36 0.95
C VAL A 54 -10.12 0.56 0.74
N ALA A 55 -9.33 -0.36 1.29
CA ALA A 55 -7.90 -0.46 1.02
C ALA A 55 -7.54 -1.88 0.56
N TYR A 56 -6.58 -1.98 -0.35
CA TYR A 56 -6.12 -3.25 -0.90
C TYR A 56 -4.69 -3.15 -1.42
N ILE A 57 -3.97 -4.28 -1.44
CA ILE A 57 -2.63 -4.35 -2.03
C ILE A 57 -2.74 -4.45 -3.55
N ASP A 58 -1.97 -3.64 -4.27
CA ASP A 58 -1.80 -3.76 -5.71
C ASP A 58 -0.32 -3.63 -6.10
N MET A 59 0.36 -4.77 -6.17
CA MET A 59 1.77 -4.85 -6.56
C MET A 59 2.06 -4.26 -7.96
N GLY A 60 1.04 -4.12 -8.81
CA GLY A 60 1.17 -3.42 -10.09
C GLY A 60 1.59 -1.96 -9.94
N ALA A 61 1.23 -1.31 -8.82
CA ALA A 61 1.58 0.08 -8.55
C ALA A 61 3.10 0.32 -8.45
N MET A 62 3.90 -0.71 -8.13
CA MET A 62 5.37 -0.63 -8.16
C MET A 62 5.92 -0.18 -9.52
N HIS A 63 5.20 -0.49 -10.60
CA HIS A 63 5.62 -0.23 -11.97
C HIS A 63 4.64 0.65 -12.75
N ALA A 64 3.77 1.39 -12.06
CA ALA A 64 2.68 2.16 -12.65
C ALA A 64 1.69 1.31 -13.49
N ARG A 65 1.39 0.11 -13.00
CA ARG A 65 0.52 -0.89 -13.66
C ARG A 65 -0.54 -1.43 -12.71
N SER A 66 -0.93 -0.70 -11.66
CA SER A 66 -2.09 -1.07 -10.84
C SER A 66 -3.37 -1.04 -11.65
N ASP A 67 -4.42 -1.69 -11.16
CA ASP A 67 -5.73 -1.72 -11.83
C ASP A 67 -6.31 -0.30 -12.00
N VAL A 68 -6.04 0.61 -11.04
CA VAL A 68 -6.45 2.02 -11.11
C VAL A 68 -5.56 2.86 -12.05
N GLU A 69 -4.34 2.41 -12.36
CA GLU A 69 -3.42 3.12 -13.26
C GLU A 69 -3.49 2.65 -14.72
N LYS A 70 -3.89 1.39 -14.96
CA LYS A 70 -3.93 0.82 -16.31
C LYS A 70 -4.84 1.67 -17.21
N ARG A 71 -4.35 1.94 -18.42
CA ARG A 71 -5.06 2.67 -19.50
C ARG A 71 -5.34 4.15 -19.21
N ILE A 72 -4.79 4.70 -18.13
CA ILE A 72 -4.85 6.12 -17.77
C ILE A 72 -3.57 6.82 -18.21
N LYS A 73 -3.71 8.02 -18.79
CA LYS A 73 -2.57 8.91 -19.03
C LYS A 73 -2.40 9.84 -17.84
N PHE A 74 -1.36 9.62 -17.05
CA PHE A 74 -1.02 10.48 -15.93
C PHE A 74 -0.27 11.73 -16.36
N THR A 75 -0.61 12.87 -15.74
CA THR A 75 0.07 14.15 -15.90
C THR A 75 0.36 14.77 -14.53
N PRO A 76 1.28 15.75 -14.44
CA PRO A 76 1.53 16.49 -13.21
C PRO A 76 0.53 17.62 -12.98
N ASN A 77 -0.51 17.77 -13.81
CA ASN A 77 -1.49 18.85 -13.70
C ASN A 77 -2.87 18.28 -13.33
N ARG A 78 -3.42 18.71 -12.19
CA ARG A 78 -4.74 18.25 -11.71
C ARG A 78 -5.87 18.59 -12.69
N GLU A 79 -5.77 19.75 -13.34
CA GLU A 79 -6.74 20.24 -14.32
C GLU A 79 -6.94 19.31 -15.53
N ASP A 80 -5.97 18.44 -15.83
CA ASP A 80 -6.09 17.45 -16.91
C ASP A 80 -7.04 16.29 -16.55
N THR A 81 -7.51 16.23 -15.30
CA THR A 81 -8.41 15.19 -14.77
C THR A 81 -9.78 15.82 -14.46
N PRO A 82 -10.71 15.87 -15.44
CA PRO A 82 -11.91 16.71 -15.34
C PRO A 82 -12.93 16.20 -14.30
N ASN A 83 -13.04 14.88 -14.11
CA ASN A 83 -13.88 14.28 -13.06
C ASN A 83 -13.01 13.39 -12.15
N PRO A 84 -12.21 14.00 -11.26
CA PRO A 84 -11.22 13.26 -10.50
C PRO A 84 -11.88 12.40 -9.42
N ARG A 85 -11.63 11.09 -9.47
CA ARG A 85 -11.78 10.21 -8.30
C ARG A 85 -10.46 10.13 -7.55
N LEU A 86 -10.51 10.33 -6.25
CA LEU A 86 -9.36 10.41 -5.37
C LEU A 86 -8.93 9.02 -4.87
N TYR A 87 -7.64 8.73 -5.02
CA TYR A 87 -6.98 7.55 -4.49
C TYR A 87 -5.71 7.96 -3.74
N TRP A 88 -5.34 7.16 -2.74
CA TRP A 88 -4.02 7.23 -2.13
C TRP A 88 -3.23 5.98 -2.48
N LEU A 89 -2.02 6.15 -2.99
CA LEU A 89 -1.02 5.10 -3.00
C LEU A 89 -0.17 5.21 -1.74
N VAL A 90 -0.27 4.23 -0.86
CA VAL A 90 0.48 4.15 0.39
C VAL A 90 1.60 3.14 0.24
N TRP A 91 2.84 3.58 0.39
CA TRP A 91 4.00 2.70 0.51
C TRP A 91 4.09 2.17 1.94
N VAL A 92 3.83 0.88 2.11
CA VAL A 92 3.93 0.20 3.40
C VAL A 92 5.24 -0.59 3.44
N THR A 93 6.14 -0.21 4.33
CA THR A 93 7.39 -0.94 4.54
C THR A 93 7.29 -1.82 5.77
N ILE A 94 7.68 -3.09 5.65
CA ILE A 94 7.75 -4.04 6.77
C ILE A 94 9.21 -4.30 7.13
N ASN A 95 9.48 -4.32 8.43
CA ASN A 95 10.78 -4.72 8.97
C ASN A 95 10.57 -5.78 10.06
N ARG A 96 11.65 -6.36 10.60
CA ARG A 96 11.60 -7.42 11.61
C ARG A 96 12.37 -7.03 12.86
N LYS A 97 11.79 -7.33 14.02
CA LYS A 97 12.46 -7.37 15.34
C LYS A 97 12.61 -8.81 15.77
N ALA A 98 13.26 -9.04 16.91
CA ALA A 98 13.31 -10.35 17.55
C ALA A 98 11.89 -10.91 17.83
N GLU A 99 10.92 -10.05 18.16
CA GLU A 99 9.53 -10.48 18.43
C GLU A 99 8.70 -10.77 17.17
N GLY A 100 9.24 -10.50 15.97
CA GLY A 100 8.56 -10.74 14.69
C GLY A 100 8.48 -9.51 13.77
N PRO A 101 7.76 -9.62 12.64
CA PRO A 101 7.58 -8.51 11.71
C PRO A 101 6.71 -7.40 12.31
N PHE A 102 6.94 -6.17 11.85
CA PHE A 102 6.18 -4.97 12.22
C PHE A 102 6.15 -3.99 11.04
N TYR A 103 5.10 -3.18 10.93
CA TYR A 103 5.08 -2.05 10.01
C TYR A 103 6.12 -1.02 10.46
N PHE A 104 7.04 -0.71 9.55
CA PHE A 104 8.21 0.13 9.81
C PHE A 104 8.06 1.55 9.27
N GLY A 105 7.41 1.71 8.11
CA GLY A 105 7.17 3.01 7.50
C GLY A 105 5.90 3.01 6.66
N LEU A 106 5.22 4.15 6.63
CA LEU A 106 3.97 4.37 5.89
C LEU A 106 4.04 5.75 5.23
N THR A 107 4.01 5.83 3.90
CA THR A 107 3.96 7.14 3.23
C THR A 107 2.91 7.15 2.16
N ALA A 108 2.03 8.16 2.16
CA ALA A 108 0.96 8.30 1.19
C ALA A 108 1.35 9.24 0.04
N CYS A 109 0.84 8.94 -1.15
CA CYS A 109 0.91 9.77 -2.34
C CYS A 109 -0.49 9.94 -2.91
N GLU A 110 -0.87 11.18 -3.19
CA GLU A 110 -2.15 11.45 -3.83
C GLU A 110 -2.12 11.05 -5.31
N MET A 111 -3.21 10.43 -5.76
CA MET A 111 -3.46 10.16 -7.16
C MET A 111 -4.92 10.46 -7.48
N GLN A 112 -5.18 11.10 -8.63
CA GLN A 112 -6.53 11.30 -9.13
C GLN A 112 -6.69 10.55 -10.45
N VAL A 113 -7.85 9.93 -10.65
CA VAL A 113 -8.14 9.16 -11.85
C VAL A 113 -9.53 9.53 -12.37
N ASP A 114 -9.61 9.82 -13.65
CA ASP A 114 -10.83 9.90 -14.44
C ASP A 114 -10.79 8.79 -15.50
N VAL A 115 -11.57 7.73 -15.25
CA VAL A 115 -11.61 6.54 -16.10
C VAL A 115 -12.23 6.86 -17.47
N GLU A 116 -13.26 7.70 -17.50
CA GLU A 116 -14.00 8.07 -18.71
C GLU A 116 -13.13 8.93 -19.63
N ALA A 117 -12.45 9.93 -19.07
CA ALA A 117 -11.53 10.78 -19.83
C ALA A 117 -10.17 10.10 -20.11
N ARG A 118 -9.89 8.96 -19.46
CA ARG A 118 -8.60 8.25 -19.47
C ARG A 118 -7.44 9.17 -19.11
N ARG A 119 -7.66 10.00 -18.10
CA ARG A 119 -6.73 10.99 -17.58
C ARG A 119 -6.57 10.81 -16.09
N GLY A 120 -5.41 11.15 -15.58
CA GLY A 120 -5.16 11.12 -14.17
C GLY A 120 -4.05 12.09 -13.79
N TYR A 121 -4.03 12.45 -12.52
CA TYR A 121 -2.98 13.24 -11.93
C TYR A 121 -2.16 12.37 -10.98
N LYS A 122 -0.83 12.47 -11.08
CA LYS A 122 0.09 12.03 -10.03
C LYS A 122 1.46 12.71 -10.17
N SER A 123 2.17 12.82 -9.06
CA SER A 123 3.54 13.35 -9.03
C SER A 123 4.56 12.21 -8.97
N LEU A 124 5.18 11.85 -10.10
CA LEU A 124 6.22 10.82 -10.12
C LEU A 124 7.40 11.12 -9.15
N PRO A 125 7.92 12.36 -9.06
CA PRO A 125 8.96 12.69 -8.09
C PRO A 125 8.53 12.46 -6.65
N GLU A 126 7.27 12.79 -6.32
CA GLU A 126 6.72 12.53 -5.00
C GLU A 126 6.63 11.03 -4.71
N HIS A 127 6.09 10.23 -5.63
CA HIS A 127 5.96 8.78 -5.45
C HIS A 127 7.30 8.11 -5.12
N VAL A 128 8.35 8.45 -5.87
CA VAL A 128 9.70 7.90 -5.63
C VAL A 128 10.27 8.38 -4.29
N ASN A 129 10.11 9.67 -3.96
CA ASN A 129 10.59 10.24 -2.70
C ASN A 129 9.89 9.63 -1.48
N ARG A 130 8.57 9.45 -1.56
CA ARG A 130 7.74 8.83 -0.51
C ARG A 130 8.12 7.37 -0.32
N MET A 131 8.31 6.62 -1.41
CA MET A 131 8.81 5.24 -1.36
C MET A 131 10.15 5.17 -0.59
N ASP A 132 11.15 5.97 -0.97
CA ASP A 132 12.45 6.03 -0.27
C ASP A 132 12.30 6.40 1.22
N LYS A 133 11.43 7.34 1.54
CA LYS A 133 11.13 7.73 2.93
C LYS A 133 10.47 6.59 3.72
N SER A 134 9.55 5.83 3.12
CA SER A 134 8.94 4.67 3.78
C SER A 134 9.99 3.60 4.11
N MET A 135 10.94 3.35 3.19
CA MET A 135 12.07 2.44 3.40
C MET A 135 13.03 2.92 4.49
N LYS A 136 13.01 4.22 4.82
CA LYS A 136 13.76 4.81 5.94
C LYS A 136 12.94 4.89 7.24
N GLY A 137 11.77 4.23 7.28
CA GLY A 137 10.91 4.16 8.45
C GLY A 137 10.14 5.45 8.74
N LYS A 138 9.97 6.32 7.74
CA LYS A 138 9.16 7.52 7.91
C LYS A 138 7.68 7.19 7.83
N VAL A 139 6.89 7.88 8.65
CA VAL A 139 5.43 7.84 8.65
C VAL A 139 4.95 9.20 8.17
N ILE A 140 4.38 9.26 6.96
CA ILE A 140 3.87 10.51 6.39
C ILE A 140 2.57 10.22 5.65
N VAL A 141 1.48 10.34 6.41
CA VAL A 141 0.10 10.13 5.97
C VAL A 141 -0.77 11.34 6.28
N GLU A 142 -0.18 12.44 6.75
CA GLU A 142 -0.91 13.64 7.21
C GLU A 142 -1.73 14.32 6.11
N ASP A 143 -1.32 14.15 4.85
CA ASP A 143 -2.04 14.66 3.68
C ASP A 143 -3.37 13.92 3.44
N MET A 144 -3.51 12.71 3.99
CA MET A 144 -4.74 11.93 3.93
C MET A 144 -5.80 12.49 4.89
N ASP A 145 -7.04 12.53 4.43
CA ASP A 145 -8.17 12.85 5.30
C ASP A 145 -8.37 11.78 6.38
N GLN A 146 -9.08 12.14 7.45
CA GLN A 146 -9.24 11.27 8.61
C GLN A 146 -9.90 9.92 8.26
N ASN A 147 -10.85 9.92 7.31
CA ASN A 147 -11.52 8.69 6.91
C ASN A 147 -10.56 7.75 6.18
N ALA A 148 -9.79 8.25 5.19
CA ALA A 148 -8.81 7.42 4.49
C ALA A 148 -7.72 6.88 5.42
N ARG A 149 -7.28 7.66 6.43
CA ARG A 149 -6.33 7.18 7.44
C ARG A 149 -6.89 6.02 8.26
N ARG A 150 -8.15 6.12 8.69
CA ARG A 150 -8.83 5.03 9.41
C ARG A 150 -9.00 3.79 8.54
N VAL A 151 -9.37 3.95 7.27
CA VAL A 151 -9.47 2.82 6.32
C VAL A 151 -8.12 2.10 6.21
N LEU A 152 -7.02 2.85 6.09
CA LEU A 152 -5.67 2.29 6.10
C LEU A 152 -5.35 1.56 7.41
N GLY A 153 -5.61 2.16 8.57
CA GLY A 153 -5.32 1.53 9.86
C GLY A 153 -6.11 0.24 10.08
N ASN A 154 -7.40 0.24 9.75
CA ASN A 154 -8.23 -0.96 9.80
C ASN A 154 -7.67 -2.05 8.89
N PHE A 155 -7.30 -1.72 7.65
CA PHE A 155 -6.69 -2.66 6.73
C PHE A 155 -5.38 -3.27 7.28
N LEU A 156 -4.50 -2.45 7.83
CA LEU A 156 -3.23 -2.91 8.41
C LEU A 156 -3.44 -3.81 9.63
N LYS A 157 -4.42 -3.50 10.48
CA LYS A 157 -4.76 -4.30 11.66
C LYS A 157 -5.45 -5.63 11.29
N GLU A 158 -6.37 -5.59 10.33
CA GLU A 158 -7.06 -6.78 9.82
C GLU A 158 -6.11 -7.74 9.10
N HIS A 159 -5.07 -7.21 8.45
CA HIS A 159 -4.03 -8.00 7.81
C HIS A 159 -3.29 -8.89 8.80
N ASP A 160 -2.72 -8.31 9.85
CA ASP A 160 -1.99 -9.01 10.91
C ASP A 160 -1.97 -8.18 12.19
N GLU A 161 -2.86 -8.55 13.13
CA GLU A 161 -3.00 -7.87 14.42
C GLU A 161 -1.72 -7.97 15.27
N ALA A 162 -0.97 -9.06 15.18
CA ALA A 162 0.29 -9.21 15.91
C ALA A 162 1.38 -8.29 15.34
N MET A 163 1.44 -8.16 14.01
CA MET A 163 2.32 -7.19 13.33
C MET A 163 1.95 -5.76 13.72
N TRP A 164 0.66 -5.43 13.70
CA TRP A 164 0.13 -4.15 14.14
C TRP A 164 0.52 -3.83 15.58
N ASN A 165 0.34 -4.77 16.51
CA ASN A 165 0.67 -4.58 17.91
C ASN A 165 2.18 -4.31 18.13
N ARG A 166 3.06 -4.91 17.31
CA ARG A 166 4.52 -4.68 17.36
C ARG A 166 4.99 -3.37 16.71
N SER A 167 4.14 -2.70 15.94
CA SER A 167 4.44 -1.40 15.32
C SER A 167 4.47 -0.26 16.34
N SER A 168 5.12 0.85 15.95
CA SER A 168 5.25 2.04 16.80
C SER A 168 3.90 2.70 17.07
N ASP A 169 3.81 3.40 18.20
CA ASP A 169 2.61 4.17 18.55
C ASP A 169 2.39 5.35 17.58
N GLU A 170 3.46 5.88 16.97
CA GLU A 170 3.37 6.87 15.88
C GLU A 170 2.52 6.34 14.72
N ILE A 171 2.79 5.12 14.23
CA ILE A 171 1.99 4.51 13.16
C ILE A 171 0.53 4.39 13.60
N LYS A 172 0.30 3.81 14.78
CA LYS A 172 -1.05 3.55 15.29
C LYS A 172 -1.84 4.84 15.41
N SER A 173 -1.31 5.82 16.14
CA SER A 173 -1.96 7.12 16.38
C SER A 173 -2.26 7.93 15.12
N LEU A 174 -1.45 7.78 14.06
CA LEU A 174 -1.67 8.52 12.82
C LEU A 174 -2.75 7.91 11.92
N VAL A 175 -3.09 6.62 12.10
CA VAL A 175 -4.02 5.88 11.21
C VAL A 175 -5.19 5.21 11.94
N GLU A 176 -5.38 5.50 13.23
CA GLU A 176 -6.51 5.03 14.07
C GLU A 176 -7.73 5.99 14.03
#